data_AF-A0A957Z862-F1
#
_entry.id   AF-A0A957Z862-F1
#
_cell.length_a   1.000
_cell.length_b   1.000
_cell.length_c   1.000
_cell.angle_alpha   90.00
_cell.angle_beta   90.00
_cell.angle_gamma   90.00
#
_symmetry.space_group_name_H-M   'P 1'
#
loop_
_entity.id
_entity.type
_entity.pdbx_description
1 polymer ?
#
loop_
_entity_poly.entity_id
_entity_poly.type
_entity_poly.pdbx_seq_one_letter_code
_entity_poly.pdbx_strand_id
1 'polypeptide(L)'
;PWFARARFHHARQGFLAGLEAAEALGDTVRRPRYAFFLGRIALRQDDYAAARELLGAAIDGFRTNGNEARMAEALVDLADVYIEQGDYGEADARLRRAETLWDALAQPAGLAAVRCRQGLIAYFEQDLGRAEQLCQEGLAFLDQRNDEIVRSRTLRLLTDIALYRKELARAGAHLRQADEANRTVGDQTETAAILFAQAKLDHHLGYHAEALVNARESVALYAAMGDRKAQLVLSHMISRLHQKLGEAEPAQLAAQEALQIATDLGDEAMQRICIEQLEITRAMAAA
;
A
#
# COMPACT_ATOMS: atom_id res chain seq x y z
N PRO A 1 3.16 -16.96 -6.99
CA PRO A 1 4.35 -16.06 -7.00
C PRO A 1 4.65 -15.54 -5.59
N TRP A 2 5.89 -15.14 -5.25
CA TRP A 2 6.23 -14.75 -3.87
C TRP A 2 5.46 -13.54 -3.34
N PHE A 3 5.30 -12.49 -4.16
CA PHE A 3 4.56 -11.26 -3.79
C PHE A 3 3.09 -11.54 -3.45
N ALA A 4 2.38 -12.28 -4.31
CA ALA A 4 0.99 -12.65 -4.06
C ALA A 4 0.79 -13.50 -2.79
N ARG A 5 1.85 -14.11 -2.26
CA ARG A 5 1.84 -14.89 -1.02
C ARG A 5 2.50 -14.17 0.16
N ALA A 6 2.77 -12.87 0.04
CA ALA A 6 3.44 -12.06 1.06
C ALA A 6 4.83 -12.60 1.49
N ARG A 7 5.54 -13.36 0.64
CA ARG A 7 6.84 -13.97 0.97
C ARG A 7 8.03 -13.07 0.58
N PHE A 8 8.07 -11.85 1.11
CA PHE A 8 9.01 -10.80 0.67
C PHE A 8 10.46 -11.11 1.06
N HIS A 9 10.70 -11.71 2.23
CA HIS A 9 12.05 -12.12 2.64
C HIS A 9 12.68 -13.13 1.66
N HIS A 10 11.94 -14.20 1.32
CA HIS A 10 12.40 -15.21 0.36
C HIS A 10 12.57 -14.62 -1.04
N ALA A 11 11.67 -13.72 -1.43
CA ALA A 11 11.77 -13.02 -2.70
C ALA A 11 13.04 -12.18 -2.77
N ARG A 12 13.39 -11.46 -1.69
CA ARG A 12 14.58 -10.62 -1.62
C ARG A 12 15.83 -11.44 -1.83
N GLN A 13 15.97 -12.55 -1.11
CA GLN A 13 17.12 -13.46 -1.25
C GLN A 13 17.25 -13.99 -2.69
N GLY A 14 16.15 -14.47 -3.27
CA GLY A 14 16.16 -15.03 -4.62
C GLY A 14 16.48 -13.99 -5.70
N PHE A 15 15.90 -12.79 -5.62
CA PHE A 15 16.17 -11.74 -6.60
C PHE A 15 17.54 -11.10 -6.42
N LEU A 16 18.08 -11.02 -5.19
CA LEU A 16 19.44 -10.56 -4.95
C LEU A 16 20.46 -11.49 -5.59
N ALA A 17 20.36 -12.80 -5.31
CA ALA A 17 21.23 -13.80 -5.95
C ALA A 17 21.09 -13.79 -7.49
N GLY A 18 19.87 -13.59 -8.00
CA GLY A 18 19.63 -13.44 -9.44
C GLY A 18 20.28 -12.19 -10.03
N LEU A 19 20.23 -11.06 -9.32
CA LEU A 19 20.85 -9.81 -9.73
C LEU A 19 22.38 -9.96 -9.79
N GLU A 20 23.00 -10.50 -8.74
CA GLU A 20 24.44 -10.75 -8.67
C GLU A 20 24.91 -11.66 -9.81
N ALA A 21 24.17 -12.74 -10.09
CA ALA A 21 24.47 -13.64 -11.19
C ALA A 21 24.34 -12.95 -12.57
N ALA A 22 23.29 -12.15 -12.77
CA ALA A 22 23.10 -11.41 -14.01
C ALA A 22 24.24 -10.37 -14.22
N GLU A 23 24.70 -9.74 -13.15
CA GLU A 23 25.83 -8.81 -13.20
C GLU A 23 27.15 -9.51 -13.55
N ALA A 24 27.44 -10.64 -12.90
CA ALA A 24 28.64 -11.43 -13.18
C ALA A 24 28.69 -11.93 -14.65
N LEU A 25 27.53 -12.16 -15.25
CA LEU A 25 27.38 -12.63 -16.63
C LEU A 25 27.24 -11.49 -17.66
N GLY A 26 27.13 -10.23 -17.21
CA GLY A 26 26.82 -9.10 -18.09
C GLY A 26 25.44 -9.20 -18.77
N ASP A 27 24.47 -9.89 -18.15
CA ASP A 27 23.13 -10.10 -18.69
C ASP A 27 22.27 -8.84 -18.56
N THR A 28 22.28 -8.03 -19.63
CA THR A 28 21.53 -6.76 -19.71
C THR A 28 20.01 -6.95 -19.77
N VAL A 29 19.52 -8.15 -20.07
CA VAL A 29 18.08 -8.45 -20.18
C VAL A 29 17.48 -8.79 -18.82
N ARG A 30 18.15 -9.65 -18.04
CA ARG A 30 17.63 -10.11 -16.74
C ARG A 30 17.93 -9.15 -15.59
N ARG A 31 19.06 -8.44 -15.63
CA ARG A 31 19.45 -7.46 -14.61
C ARG A 31 18.33 -6.47 -14.24
N PRO A 32 17.70 -5.72 -15.18
CA PRO A 32 16.64 -4.77 -14.83
C PRO A 32 15.40 -5.44 -14.25
N ARG A 33 15.10 -6.69 -14.64
CA ARG A 33 13.99 -7.44 -14.07
C ARG A 33 14.22 -7.77 -12.59
N TYR A 34 15.44 -8.15 -12.21
CA TYR A 34 15.75 -8.42 -10.81
C TYR A 34 15.78 -7.14 -9.98
N ALA A 35 16.37 -6.07 -10.51
CA ALA A 35 16.33 -4.75 -9.89
C ALA A 35 14.89 -4.27 -9.67
N PHE A 36 13.99 -4.43 -10.66
CA PHE A 36 12.57 -4.09 -10.53
C PHE A 36 11.88 -4.77 -9.35
N PHE A 37 12.03 -6.09 -9.20
CA PHE A 37 11.40 -6.80 -8.09
C PHE A 37 12.05 -6.48 -6.74
N LEU A 38 13.37 -6.29 -6.68
CA LEU A 38 14.03 -5.82 -5.46
C LEU A 38 13.56 -4.43 -5.06
N GLY A 39 13.35 -3.53 -6.03
CA GLY A 39 12.83 -2.19 -5.79
C GLY A 39 11.42 -2.21 -5.20
N ARG A 40 10.54 -3.10 -5.68
CA ARG A 40 9.21 -3.31 -5.09
C ARG A 40 9.24 -3.87 -3.67
N ILE A 41 10.22 -4.72 -3.38
CA ILE A 41 10.42 -5.24 -2.02
C ILE A 41 10.91 -4.12 -1.11
N ALA A 42 11.90 -3.35 -1.55
CA ALA A 42 12.44 -2.21 -0.81
C ALA A 42 11.34 -1.18 -0.51
N LEU A 43 10.49 -0.85 -1.50
CA LEU A 43 9.32 0.02 -1.31
C LEU A 43 8.40 -0.52 -0.20
N ARG A 44 8.08 -1.82 -0.21
CA ARG A 44 7.21 -2.42 0.81
C ARG A 44 7.88 -2.56 2.17
N GLN A 45 9.20 -2.45 2.25
CA GLN A 45 10.00 -2.51 3.48
C GLN A 45 10.44 -1.12 3.95
N ASP A 46 9.80 -0.07 3.44
CA ASP A 46 10.06 1.34 3.78
C ASP A 46 11.49 1.83 3.44
N ASP A 47 12.26 1.06 2.65
CA ASP A 47 13.57 1.47 2.13
C ASP A 47 13.40 2.22 0.81
N TYR A 48 12.87 3.44 0.91
CA TYR A 48 12.57 4.28 -0.25
C TYR A 48 13.82 4.69 -1.03
N ALA A 49 14.97 4.81 -0.37
CA ALA A 49 16.23 5.12 -1.02
C ALA A 49 16.66 3.98 -1.96
N ALA A 50 16.73 2.75 -1.45
CA ALA A 50 17.05 1.59 -2.28
C ALA A 50 15.97 1.34 -3.34
N ALA A 51 14.69 1.52 -3.01
CA ALA A 51 13.59 1.40 -3.96
C ALA A 51 13.78 2.33 -5.16
N ARG A 52 14.11 3.60 -4.92
CA ARG A 52 14.35 4.60 -5.96
C ARG A 52 15.54 4.24 -6.85
N GLU A 53 16.66 3.82 -6.26
CA GLU A 53 17.84 3.41 -7.02
C GLU A 53 17.56 2.18 -7.89
N LEU A 54 16.96 1.14 -7.31
CA LEU A 54 16.67 -0.13 -7.98
C LEU A 54 15.63 0.05 -9.10
N LEU A 55 14.56 0.81 -8.85
CA LEU A 55 13.54 1.10 -9.85
C LEU A 55 14.10 2.01 -10.96
N GLY A 56 14.95 3.00 -10.62
CA GLY A 56 15.65 3.82 -11.60
C GLY A 56 16.53 2.99 -12.54
N ALA A 57 17.35 2.11 -11.97
CA ALA A 57 18.18 1.18 -12.75
C ALA A 57 17.34 0.23 -13.62
N ALA A 58 16.20 -0.24 -13.10
CA ALA A 58 15.27 -1.07 -13.87
C ALA A 58 14.66 -0.30 -15.05
N ILE A 59 14.21 0.95 -14.85
CA ILE A 59 13.68 1.82 -15.91
C ILE A 59 14.71 2.02 -17.03
N ASP A 60 15.97 2.29 -16.67
CA ASP A 60 17.04 2.49 -17.65
C ASP A 60 17.35 1.22 -18.45
N GLY A 61 17.38 0.07 -17.77
CA GLY A 61 17.57 -1.21 -18.45
C GLY A 61 16.38 -1.59 -19.33
N PHE A 62 15.13 -1.38 -18.89
CA PHE A 62 13.94 -1.63 -19.71
C PHE A 62 13.88 -0.73 -20.93
N ARG A 63 14.27 0.54 -20.80
CA ARG A 63 14.43 1.47 -21.92
C ARG A 63 15.45 0.94 -22.93
N THR A 64 16.62 0.51 -22.47
CA THR A 64 17.68 -0.05 -23.33
C THR A 64 17.22 -1.32 -24.04
N ASN A 65 16.42 -2.14 -23.35
CA ASN A 65 15.89 -3.39 -23.88
C ASN A 65 14.61 -3.22 -24.71
N GLY A 66 14.08 -2.00 -24.87
CA GLY A 66 12.80 -1.74 -25.55
C GLY A 66 11.57 -2.34 -24.87
N ASN A 67 11.65 -2.64 -23.56
CA ASN A 67 10.52 -3.21 -22.81
C ASN A 67 9.67 -2.11 -22.17
N GLU A 68 8.88 -1.43 -23.01
CA GLU A 68 8.06 -0.28 -22.62
C GLU A 68 7.02 -0.62 -21.55
N ALA A 69 6.42 -1.82 -21.60
CA ALA A 69 5.43 -2.25 -20.61
C ALA A 69 6.07 -2.35 -19.20
N ARG A 70 7.24 -2.99 -19.08
CA ARG A 70 7.95 -3.07 -17.80
C ARG A 70 8.49 -1.73 -17.34
N MET A 71 8.89 -0.87 -18.27
CA MET A 71 9.28 0.51 -17.96
C MET A 71 8.10 1.29 -17.37
N ALA A 72 6.90 1.16 -17.93
CA ALA A 72 5.70 1.81 -17.43
C ALA A 72 5.29 1.28 -16.04
N GLU A 73 5.35 -0.04 -15.80
CA GLU A 73 5.14 -0.61 -14.46
C GLU A 73 6.14 -0.05 -13.43
N ALA A 74 7.44 -0.01 -13.78
CA ALA A 74 8.47 0.51 -12.89
C ALA A 74 8.32 2.01 -12.61
N LEU A 75 7.80 2.80 -13.56
CA LEU A 75 7.47 4.20 -13.36
C LEU A 75 6.30 4.37 -12.37
N VAL A 76 5.29 3.51 -12.41
CA VAL A 76 4.19 3.52 -11.43
C VAL A 76 4.70 3.15 -10.03
N ASP A 77 5.52 2.10 -9.91
CA ASP A 77 6.09 1.72 -8.60
C ASP A 77 7.03 2.81 -8.06
N LEU A 78 7.76 3.50 -8.94
CA LEU A 78 8.60 4.63 -8.54
C LEU A 78 7.75 5.85 -8.13
N ALA A 79 6.58 6.05 -8.74
CA ALA A 79 5.62 7.04 -8.26
C ALA A 79 5.12 6.69 -6.86
N ASP A 80 4.81 5.42 -6.58
CA ASP A 80 4.41 4.95 -5.25
C ASP A 80 5.50 5.28 -4.21
N VAL A 81 6.80 5.19 -4.53
CA VAL A 81 7.90 5.65 -3.66
C VAL A 81 7.76 7.15 -3.32
N TYR A 82 7.58 8.01 -4.32
CA TYR A 82 7.45 9.46 -4.09
C TYR A 82 6.16 9.82 -3.35
N ILE A 83 5.06 9.09 -3.58
CA ILE A 83 3.81 9.25 -2.82
C ILE A 83 4.05 8.98 -1.34
N GLU A 84 4.75 7.90 -1.00
CA GLU A 84 5.06 7.55 0.39
C GLU A 84 5.97 8.57 1.08
N GLN A 85 6.79 9.29 0.31
CA GLN A 85 7.66 10.38 0.78
C GLN A 85 6.96 11.75 0.80
N GLY A 86 5.74 11.86 0.26
CA GLY A 86 5.01 13.13 0.15
C GLY A 86 5.43 14.02 -1.04
N ASP A 87 6.32 13.53 -1.91
CA ASP A 87 6.84 14.25 -3.07
C ASP A 87 5.90 14.12 -4.28
N TYR A 88 4.67 14.63 -4.15
CA TYR A 88 3.61 14.42 -5.15
C TYR A 88 3.94 14.97 -6.54
N GLY A 89 4.74 16.05 -6.64
CA GLY A 89 5.19 16.59 -7.92
C GLY A 89 6.07 15.60 -8.72
N GLU A 90 6.97 14.90 -8.03
CA GLU A 90 7.81 13.86 -8.64
C GLU A 90 6.99 12.61 -8.97
N ALA A 91 6.07 12.20 -8.09
CA ALA A 91 5.15 11.11 -8.35
C ALA A 91 4.34 11.35 -9.64
N ASP A 92 3.73 12.52 -9.76
CA ASP A 92 2.96 12.94 -10.93
C ASP A 92 3.79 12.95 -12.22
N ALA A 93 5.06 13.38 -12.14
CA ALA A 93 5.96 13.35 -13.30
C ALA A 93 6.23 11.92 -13.78
N ARG A 94 6.39 10.95 -12.86
CA ARG A 94 6.54 9.53 -13.21
C ARG A 94 5.25 8.94 -13.76
N LEU A 95 4.10 9.26 -13.16
CA LEU A 95 2.78 8.79 -13.59
C LEU A 95 2.44 9.29 -15.00
N ARG A 96 2.71 10.56 -15.34
CA ARG A 96 2.50 11.09 -16.71
C ARG A 96 3.34 10.34 -17.76
N ARG A 97 4.57 9.95 -17.42
CA ARG A 97 5.41 9.15 -18.33
C ARG A 97 4.86 7.73 -18.48
N ALA A 98 4.43 7.10 -17.38
CA ALA A 98 3.79 5.79 -17.43
C ALA A 98 2.50 5.81 -18.26
N GLU A 99 1.69 6.86 -18.11
CA GLU A 99 0.47 7.07 -18.89
C GLU A 99 0.74 7.13 -20.39
N THR A 100 1.74 7.91 -20.83
CA THR A 100 2.11 8.00 -22.25
C THR A 100 2.50 6.62 -22.81
N LEU A 101 3.23 5.82 -22.04
CA LEU A 101 3.60 4.45 -22.45
C LEU A 101 2.39 3.53 -22.49
N TRP A 102 1.50 3.57 -21.49
CA TRP A 102 0.32 2.73 -21.48
C TRP A 102 -0.69 3.05 -22.57
N ASP A 103 -0.82 4.33 -22.92
CA ASP A 103 -1.62 4.79 -24.04
C ASP A 103 -1.04 4.27 -25.38
N ALA A 104 0.28 4.44 -25.59
CA ALA A 104 0.96 3.93 -26.78
C ALA A 104 0.87 2.39 -26.92
N LEU A 105 0.88 1.68 -25.80
CA LEU A 105 0.73 0.22 -25.75
C LEU A 105 -0.73 -0.25 -25.82
N ALA A 106 -1.70 0.67 -25.81
CA ALA A 106 -3.13 0.38 -25.72
C ALA A 106 -3.49 -0.57 -24.57
N GLN A 107 -2.92 -0.33 -23.38
CA GLN A 107 -3.11 -1.15 -22.18
C GLN A 107 -4.01 -0.46 -21.14
N PRO A 108 -5.33 -0.68 -21.17
CA PRO A 108 -6.28 0.04 -20.32
C PRO A 108 -6.08 -0.22 -18.82
N ALA A 109 -5.66 -1.43 -18.43
CA ALA A 109 -5.33 -1.76 -17.04
C ALA A 109 -4.16 -0.91 -16.50
N GLY A 110 -3.20 -0.56 -17.35
CA GLY A 110 -2.10 0.34 -17.02
C GLY A 110 -2.56 1.78 -16.79
N LEU A 111 -3.46 2.28 -17.64
CA LEU A 111 -4.09 3.60 -17.47
C LEU A 111 -4.92 3.66 -16.19
N ALA A 112 -5.69 2.62 -15.88
CA ALA A 112 -6.43 2.51 -14.63
C ALA A 112 -5.50 2.52 -13.40
N ALA A 113 -4.36 1.82 -13.47
CA ALA A 113 -3.38 1.83 -12.40
C ALA A 113 -2.83 3.25 -12.17
N VAL A 114 -2.56 4.01 -13.23
CA VAL A 114 -2.14 5.41 -13.14
C VAL A 114 -3.24 6.27 -12.51
N ARG A 115 -4.49 6.17 -12.98
CA ARG A 115 -5.63 6.91 -12.42
C ARG A 115 -5.83 6.64 -10.94
N CYS A 116 -5.68 5.39 -10.51
CA CYS A 116 -5.74 5.02 -9.09
C CYS A 116 -4.65 5.74 -8.26
N ARG A 117 -3.43 5.91 -8.78
CA ARG A 117 -2.35 6.64 -8.06
C ARG A 117 -2.57 8.14 -8.05
N GLN A 118 -3.03 8.72 -9.17
CA GLN A 118 -3.42 10.13 -9.22
C GLN A 118 -4.57 10.40 -8.22
N GLY A 119 -5.52 9.47 -8.13
CA GLY A 119 -6.59 9.52 -7.12
C GLY A 119 -6.05 9.45 -5.69
N LEU A 120 -5.03 8.61 -5.44
CA LEU A 120 -4.38 8.51 -4.14
C LEU A 120 -3.65 9.81 -3.75
N ILE A 121 -2.95 10.43 -4.70
CA ILE A 121 -2.33 11.76 -4.52
C ILE A 121 -3.42 12.78 -4.15
N ALA A 122 -4.48 12.88 -4.94
CA ALA A 122 -5.59 13.80 -4.68
C ALA A 122 -6.25 13.55 -3.31
N TYR A 123 -6.36 12.29 -2.89
CA TYR A 123 -6.85 11.93 -1.56
C TYR A 123 -5.94 12.47 -0.45
N PHE A 124 -4.62 12.35 -0.58
CA PHE A 124 -3.68 12.92 0.39
C PHE A 124 -3.70 14.45 0.40
N GLU A 125 -3.83 15.08 -0.77
CA GLU A 125 -4.03 16.53 -0.92
C GLU A 125 -5.40 17.02 -0.43
N GLN A 126 -6.27 16.13 0.06
CA GLN A 126 -7.62 16.41 0.55
C GLN A 126 -8.61 16.87 -0.53
N ASP A 127 -8.27 16.75 -1.82
CA ASP A 127 -9.21 16.93 -2.93
C ASP A 127 -10.00 15.63 -3.17
N LEU A 128 -10.92 15.35 -2.26
CA LEU A 128 -11.72 14.12 -2.29
C LEU A 128 -12.61 14.03 -3.52
N GLY A 129 -13.01 15.17 -4.10
CA GLY A 129 -13.83 15.21 -5.31
C GLY A 129 -13.05 14.71 -6.51
N ARG A 130 -11.84 15.25 -6.70
CA ARG A 130 -10.93 14.80 -7.76
C ARG A 130 -10.46 13.36 -7.54
N ALA A 131 -10.18 12.97 -6.29
CA ALA A 131 -9.79 11.60 -5.96
C ALA A 131 -10.87 10.58 -6.40
N GLU A 132 -12.13 10.87 -6.08
CA GLU A 132 -13.26 10.02 -6.48
C GLU A 132 -13.43 9.97 -8.00
N GLN A 133 -13.36 11.12 -8.68
CA GLN A 133 -13.44 11.19 -10.13
C GLN A 133 -12.35 10.34 -10.80
N LEU A 134 -11.09 10.47 -10.37
CA LEU A 134 -9.97 9.71 -10.91
C LEU A 134 -10.14 8.21 -10.69
N CYS A 135 -10.63 7.79 -9.52
CA CYS A 135 -10.97 6.39 -9.28
C CYS A 135 -12.07 5.89 -10.23
N GLN A 136 -13.12 6.68 -10.46
CA GLN A 136 -14.21 6.32 -11.38
C GLN A 136 -13.74 6.21 -12.84
N GLU A 137 -12.90 7.15 -13.29
CA GLU A 137 -12.23 7.08 -14.60
C GLU A 137 -11.36 5.82 -14.70
N GLY A 138 -10.58 5.52 -13.66
CA GLY A 138 -9.76 4.31 -13.58
C GLY A 138 -10.60 3.05 -13.71
N LEU A 139 -11.70 2.94 -12.96
CA LEU A 139 -12.61 1.79 -13.04
C LEU A 139 -13.28 1.64 -14.42
N ALA A 140 -13.50 2.73 -15.15
CA ALA A 140 -14.09 2.70 -16.49
C ALA A 140 -13.17 2.07 -17.56
N PHE A 141 -11.85 2.05 -17.32
CA PHE A 141 -10.90 1.35 -18.20
C PHE A 141 -10.88 -0.17 -17.97
N LEU A 142 -11.30 -0.66 -16.82
CA LEU A 142 -11.04 -2.04 -16.40
C LEU A 142 -12.05 -3.03 -16.95
N ASP A 143 -11.56 -4.19 -17.40
CA ASP A 143 -12.37 -5.36 -17.66
C ASP A 143 -12.53 -6.19 -16.37
N GLN A 144 -13.78 -6.40 -15.93
CA GLN A 144 -14.16 -7.13 -14.71
C GLN A 144 -13.77 -8.61 -14.70
N ARG A 145 -13.14 -9.13 -15.75
CA ARG A 145 -12.65 -10.51 -15.79
C ARG A 145 -11.14 -10.64 -15.69
N ASN A 146 -10.43 -9.56 -16.01
CA ASN A 146 -8.98 -9.62 -16.27
C ASN A 146 -8.17 -8.73 -15.34
N ASP A 147 -8.76 -7.67 -14.80
CA ASP A 147 -8.01 -6.60 -14.13
C ASP A 147 -8.33 -6.46 -12.64
N GLU A 148 -8.70 -7.58 -12.01
CA GLU A 148 -9.27 -7.61 -10.66
C GLU A 148 -8.32 -7.07 -9.56
N ILE A 149 -7.00 -7.15 -9.73
CA ILE A 149 -6.05 -6.53 -8.79
C ILE A 149 -6.19 -5.00 -8.79
N VAL A 150 -6.17 -4.38 -9.97
CA VAL A 150 -6.25 -2.91 -10.09
C VAL A 150 -7.64 -2.44 -9.68
N ARG A 151 -8.67 -3.21 -10.03
CA ARG A 151 -10.05 -2.99 -9.61
C ARG A 151 -10.18 -2.98 -8.09
N SER A 152 -9.66 -4.01 -7.43
CA SER A 152 -9.68 -4.15 -5.97
C SER A 152 -9.05 -2.93 -5.29
N ARG A 153 -7.83 -2.55 -5.72
CA ARG A 153 -7.11 -1.37 -5.19
C ARG A 153 -7.88 -0.07 -5.36
N THR A 154 -8.47 0.13 -6.53
CA THR A 154 -9.22 1.35 -6.84
C THR A 154 -10.50 1.44 -6.01
N LEU A 155 -11.22 0.32 -5.83
CA LEU A 155 -12.39 0.22 -4.97
C LEU A 155 -12.05 0.39 -3.48
N ARG A 156 -10.90 -0.10 -3.04
CA ARG A 156 -10.41 0.15 -1.69
C ARG A 156 -10.11 1.63 -1.46
N LEU A 157 -9.53 2.33 -2.43
CA LEU A 157 -9.35 3.79 -2.32
C LEU A 157 -10.70 4.53 -2.28
N LEU A 158 -11.71 4.11 -3.06
CA LEU A 158 -13.07 4.64 -2.94
C LEU A 158 -13.70 4.36 -1.57
N THR A 159 -13.37 3.22 -0.96
CA THR A 159 -13.76 2.91 0.42
C THR A 159 -13.17 3.94 1.38
N ASP A 160 -11.88 4.23 1.26
CA ASP A 160 -11.19 5.21 2.13
C ASP A 160 -11.75 6.63 1.96
N ILE A 161 -12.03 7.04 0.72
CA ILE A 161 -12.69 8.33 0.42
C ILE A 161 -14.08 8.39 1.07
N ALA A 162 -14.89 7.35 0.94
CA ALA A 162 -16.23 7.29 1.53
C ALA A 162 -16.19 7.27 3.07
N LEU A 163 -15.23 6.56 3.68
CA LEU A 163 -15.00 6.56 5.13
C LEU A 163 -14.60 7.94 5.65
N TYR A 164 -13.77 8.67 4.89
CA TYR A 164 -13.40 10.04 5.23
C TYR A 164 -14.65 10.93 5.27
N ARG A 165 -15.53 10.81 4.26
CA ARG A 165 -16.81 11.54 4.18
C ARG A 165 -17.91 11.02 5.12
N LYS A 166 -17.66 9.96 5.90
CA LYS A 166 -18.65 9.30 6.76
C LYS A 166 -19.83 8.69 6.00
N GLU A 167 -19.63 8.38 4.72
CA GLU A 167 -20.62 7.71 3.86
C GLU A 167 -20.53 6.18 4.04
N LEU A 168 -20.82 5.70 5.26
CA LEU A 168 -20.51 4.32 5.67
C LEU A 168 -21.16 3.23 4.79
N ALA A 169 -22.37 3.47 4.28
CA ALA A 169 -23.04 2.55 3.37
C ALA A 169 -22.30 2.42 2.02
N ARG A 170 -21.80 3.54 1.48
CA ARG A 170 -21.02 3.56 0.24
C ARG A 170 -19.65 2.92 0.46
N ALA A 171 -19.00 3.22 1.57
CA ALA A 171 -17.75 2.58 1.96
C ALA A 171 -17.91 1.04 2.02
N GLY A 172 -18.95 0.55 2.70
CA GLY A 172 -19.23 -0.89 2.76
C GLY A 172 -19.54 -1.52 1.39
N ALA A 173 -20.18 -0.80 0.47
CA ALA A 173 -20.42 -1.29 -0.88
C ALA A 173 -19.12 -1.43 -1.68
N HIS A 174 -18.28 -0.39 -1.68
CA HIS A 174 -16.99 -0.42 -2.37
C HIS A 174 -16.06 -1.49 -1.79
N LEU A 175 -16.05 -1.64 -0.46
CA LEU A 175 -15.20 -2.61 0.21
C LEU A 175 -15.58 -4.06 -0.13
N ARG A 176 -16.89 -4.37 -0.18
CA ARG A 176 -17.35 -5.70 -0.63
C ARG A 176 -16.92 -6.00 -2.06
N GLN A 177 -17.01 -5.02 -2.96
CA GLN A 177 -16.56 -5.18 -4.34
C GLN A 177 -15.03 -5.33 -4.42
N ALA A 178 -14.27 -4.63 -3.57
CA ALA A 178 -12.82 -4.77 -3.50
C ALA A 178 -12.40 -6.17 -3.04
N ASP A 179 -13.09 -6.70 -2.03
CA ASP A 179 -12.86 -8.05 -1.52
C ASP A 179 -13.25 -9.14 -2.53
N GLU A 180 -14.41 -9.00 -3.18
CA GLU A 180 -14.82 -9.90 -4.27
C GLU A 180 -13.76 -9.94 -5.39
N ALA A 181 -13.27 -8.78 -5.81
CA ALA A 181 -12.23 -8.67 -6.81
C ALA A 181 -10.95 -9.39 -6.37
N ASN A 182 -10.48 -9.15 -5.14
CA ASN A 182 -9.26 -9.79 -4.66
C ASN A 182 -9.42 -11.31 -4.43
N ARG A 183 -10.61 -11.82 -4.08
CA ARG A 183 -10.84 -13.27 -3.96
C ARG A 183 -10.60 -14.02 -5.27
N THR A 184 -10.80 -13.38 -6.42
CA THR A 184 -10.52 -14.01 -7.72
C THR A 184 -9.03 -14.24 -7.95
N VAL A 185 -8.18 -13.37 -7.39
CA VAL A 185 -6.72 -13.39 -7.62
C VAL A 185 -5.97 -14.02 -6.44
N GLY A 186 -6.48 -13.86 -5.22
CA GLY A 186 -5.88 -14.32 -3.98
C GLY A 186 -4.59 -13.58 -3.61
N ASP A 187 -4.49 -12.28 -3.88
CA ASP A 187 -3.30 -11.50 -3.53
C ASP A 187 -3.29 -11.14 -2.04
N GLN A 188 -2.32 -11.69 -1.31
CA GLN A 188 -2.20 -11.49 0.14
C GLN A 188 -1.80 -10.06 0.54
N THR A 189 -1.14 -9.32 -0.36
CA THR A 189 -0.82 -7.91 -0.08
C THR A 189 -2.11 -7.09 -0.09
N GLU A 190 -2.98 -7.34 -1.07
CA GLU A 190 -4.28 -6.68 -1.12
C GLU A 190 -5.23 -7.20 -0.04
N THR A 191 -5.16 -8.48 0.34
CA THR A 191 -5.91 -9.02 1.49
C THR A 191 -5.60 -8.23 2.76
N ALA A 192 -4.32 -7.96 3.04
CA ALA A 192 -3.92 -7.15 4.20
C ALA A 192 -4.56 -5.75 4.16
N ALA A 193 -4.58 -5.11 2.99
CA ALA A 193 -5.13 -3.77 2.81
C ALA A 193 -6.68 -3.75 2.93
N ILE A 194 -7.37 -4.76 2.40
CA ILE A 194 -8.83 -4.93 2.51
C ILE A 194 -9.23 -5.14 3.97
N LEU A 195 -8.52 -6.02 4.70
CA LEU A 195 -8.77 -6.25 6.13
C LEU A 195 -8.59 -4.97 6.93
N PHE A 196 -7.59 -4.15 6.60
CA PHE A 196 -7.41 -2.85 7.24
C PHE A 196 -8.56 -1.88 6.94
N ALA A 197 -9.03 -1.83 5.69
CA ALA A 197 -10.20 -1.03 5.32
C ALA A 197 -11.48 -1.51 6.03
N GLN A 198 -11.65 -2.83 6.19
CA GLN A 198 -12.75 -3.43 6.94
C GLN A 198 -12.67 -3.05 8.42
N ALA A 199 -11.49 -3.13 9.04
CA ALA A 199 -11.30 -2.69 10.42
C ALA A 199 -11.67 -1.20 10.63
N LYS A 200 -11.31 -0.32 9.68
CA LYS A 200 -11.73 1.09 9.70
C LYS A 200 -13.25 1.25 9.62
N LEU A 201 -13.90 0.52 8.71
CA LEU A 201 -15.35 0.57 8.55
C LEU A 201 -16.08 0.06 9.81
N ASP A 202 -15.67 -1.10 10.32
CA ASP A 202 -16.23 -1.71 11.53
C ASP A 202 -16.04 -0.80 12.75
N HIS A 203 -14.87 -0.16 12.88
CA HIS A 203 -14.64 0.85 13.91
C HIS A 203 -15.63 2.01 13.81
N HIS A 204 -15.89 2.52 12.60
CA HIS A 204 -16.87 3.59 12.39
C HIS A 204 -18.32 3.17 12.65
N LEU A 205 -18.64 1.88 12.48
CA LEU A 205 -19.95 1.31 12.77
C LEU A 205 -20.14 0.92 14.25
N GLY A 206 -19.06 0.96 15.06
CA GLY A 206 -19.08 0.58 16.47
C GLY A 206 -18.84 -0.92 16.72
N TYR A 207 -18.55 -1.70 15.67
CA TYR A 207 -18.23 -3.13 15.73
C TYR A 207 -16.75 -3.32 16.12
N HIS A 208 -16.40 -2.91 17.33
CA HIS A 208 -14.99 -2.80 17.76
C HIS A 208 -14.30 -4.16 17.93
N ALA A 209 -15.04 -5.21 18.29
CA ALA A 209 -14.47 -6.56 18.41
C ALA A 209 -14.13 -7.15 17.03
N GLU A 210 -15.04 -6.99 16.06
CA GLU A 210 -14.86 -7.40 14.67
C GLU A 210 -13.73 -6.61 14.01
N ALA A 211 -13.70 -5.30 14.22
CA ALA A 211 -12.61 -4.43 13.77
C ALA A 211 -11.25 -4.91 14.29
N LEU A 212 -11.18 -5.34 15.55
CA LEU A 212 -9.94 -5.81 16.18
C LEU A 212 -9.45 -7.12 15.55
N VAL A 213 -10.34 -8.05 15.23
CA VAL A 213 -10.00 -9.28 14.51
C VAL A 213 -9.37 -8.94 13.16
N ASN A 214 -10.04 -8.10 12.37
CA ASN A 214 -9.57 -7.70 11.04
C ASN A 214 -8.23 -6.93 11.11
N ALA A 215 -8.06 -6.04 12.09
CA ALA A 215 -6.81 -5.30 12.28
C ALA A 215 -5.64 -6.22 12.67
N ARG A 216 -5.87 -7.23 13.51
CA ARG A 216 -4.85 -8.20 13.92
C ARG A 216 -4.41 -9.11 12.76
N GLU A 217 -5.35 -9.54 11.93
CA GLU A 217 -5.01 -10.34 10.75
C GLU A 217 -4.24 -9.50 9.71
N SER A 218 -4.66 -8.25 9.49
CA SER A 218 -3.97 -7.31 8.62
C SER A 218 -2.53 -7.04 9.07
N VAL A 219 -2.31 -6.75 10.37
CA VAL A 219 -0.95 -6.43 10.87
C VAL A 219 0.00 -7.61 10.77
N ALA A 220 -0.49 -8.84 10.98
CA ALA A 220 0.31 -10.05 10.79
C ALA A 220 0.79 -10.22 9.34
N LEU A 221 -0.05 -9.90 8.36
CA LEU A 221 0.34 -9.94 6.95
C LEU A 221 1.39 -8.87 6.62
N TYR A 222 1.20 -7.62 7.08
CA TYR A 222 2.19 -6.55 6.89
C TYR A 222 3.52 -6.84 7.59
N ALA A 223 3.49 -7.45 8.78
CA ALA A 223 4.68 -7.93 9.47
C ALA A 223 5.44 -8.99 8.66
N ALA A 224 4.72 -9.95 8.05
CA ALA A 224 5.35 -10.96 7.18
C ALA A 224 5.99 -10.34 5.91
N MET A 225 5.47 -9.21 5.44
CA MET A 225 6.04 -8.45 4.32
C MET A 225 7.22 -7.56 4.72
N GLY A 226 7.35 -7.24 6.02
CA GLY A 226 8.34 -6.30 6.54
C GLY A 226 7.93 -4.83 6.39
N ASP A 227 6.64 -4.56 6.21
CA ASP A 227 6.09 -3.20 6.08
C ASP A 227 5.90 -2.59 7.47
N ARG A 228 6.87 -1.79 7.91
CA ARG A 228 6.90 -1.27 9.28
C ARG A 228 5.95 -0.09 9.43
N LYS A 229 5.79 0.72 8.40
CA LYS A 229 4.85 1.86 8.40
C LYS A 229 3.40 1.39 8.52
N ALA A 230 3.00 0.36 7.78
CA ALA A 230 1.66 -0.23 7.94
C ALA A 230 1.48 -0.88 9.32
N GLN A 231 2.50 -1.57 9.83
CA GLN A 231 2.48 -2.11 11.20
C GLN A 231 2.24 -1.03 12.25
N LEU A 232 2.97 0.09 12.17
CA LEU A 232 2.80 1.25 13.04
C LEU A 232 1.35 1.74 13.07
N VAL A 233 0.77 2.00 11.89
CA VAL A 233 -0.60 2.54 11.80
C VAL A 233 -1.62 1.54 12.34
N LEU A 234 -1.44 0.24 12.07
CA LEU A 234 -2.31 -0.82 12.56
C LEU A 234 -2.19 -1.04 14.07
N SER A 235 -0.98 -1.03 14.65
CA SER A 235 -0.80 -1.14 16.11
C SER A 235 -1.43 0.05 16.83
N HIS A 236 -1.35 1.27 16.28
CA HIS A 236 -2.09 2.41 16.81
C HIS A 236 -3.62 2.21 16.75
N MET A 237 -4.14 1.66 15.64
CA MET A 237 -5.57 1.32 15.53
C MET A 237 -5.99 0.24 16.54
N ILE A 238 -5.19 -0.82 16.69
CA ILE A 238 -5.43 -1.90 17.65
C ILE A 238 -5.50 -1.34 19.08
N SER A 239 -4.60 -0.41 19.42
CA SER A 239 -4.67 0.30 20.71
C SER A 239 -6.01 1.03 20.90
N ARG A 240 -6.44 1.81 19.90
CA ARG A 240 -7.72 2.51 19.94
C ARG A 240 -8.93 1.58 20.00
N LEU A 241 -8.85 0.41 19.38
CA LEU A 241 -9.92 -0.59 19.44
C LEU A 241 -10.03 -1.22 20.83
N HIS A 242 -8.90 -1.62 21.42
CA HIS A 242 -8.85 -2.07 22.80
C HIS A 242 -9.34 -1.00 23.78
N GLN A 243 -8.98 0.26 23.56
CA GLN A 243 -9.50 1.39 24.33
C GLN A 243 -11.03 1.46 24.29
N LYS A 244 -11.64 1.29 23.10
CA LYS A 244 -13.11 1.28 22.95
C LYS A 244 -13.79 0.08 23.57
N LEU A 245 -13.08 -1.05 23.69
CA LEU A 245 -13.55 -2.26 24.37
C LEU A 245 -13.36 -2.21 25.89
N GLY A 246 -12.69 -1.18 26.42
CA GLY A 246 -12.39 -1.06 27.85
C GLY A 246 -11.19 -1.91 28.31
N GLU A 247 -10.38 -2.41 27.36
CA GLU A 247 -9.27 -3.31 27.62
C GLU A 247 -7.96 -2.51 27.75
N ALA A 248 -7.73 -1.93 28.94
CA ALA A 248 -6.65 -0.97 29.17
C ALA A 248 -5.25 -1.55 28.94
N GLU A 249 -4.95 -2.74 29.46
CA GLU A 249 -3.63 -3.36 29.32
C GLU A 249 -3.29 -3.71 27.85
N PRO A 250 -4.14 -4.42 27.09
CA PRO A 250 -3.92 -4.62 25.65
C PRO A 250 -3.81 -3.31 24.85
N ALA A 251 -4.60 -2.29 25.21
CA ALA A 251 -4.51 -0.99 24.55
C ALA A 251 -3.16 -0.33 24.77
N GLN A 252 -2.64 -0.39 26.00
CA GLN A 252 -1.34 0.16 26.36
C GLN A 252 -0.20 -0.58 25.64
N LEU A 253 -0.23 -1.92 25.57
CA LEU A 253 0.79 -2.71 24.88
C LEU A 253 0.86 -2.35 23.38
N ALA A 254 -0.29 -2.25 22.72
CA ALA A 254 -0.36 -1.86 21.31
C ALA A 254 0.11 -0.41 21.08
N ALA A 255 -0.17 0.52 22.01
CA ALA A 255 0.34 1.89 21.93
C ALA A 255 1.86 1.95 22.10
N GLN A 256 2.43 1.14 22.99
CA GLN A 256 3.87 1.04 23.19
C GLN A 256 4.58 0.47 21.96
N GLU A 257 4.02 -0.59 21.36
CA GLU A 257 4.53 -1.15 20.11
C GLU A 257 4.52 -0.11 18.99
N ALA A 258 3.39 0.58 18.79
CA ALA A 258 3.30 1.66 17.81
C ALA A 258 4.33 2.77 18.08
N LEU A 259 4.48 3.22 19.33
CA LEU A 259 5.49 4.23 19.68
C LEU A 259 6.92 3.77 19.39
N GLN A 260 7.24 2.51 19.68
CA GLN A 260 8.56 1.96 19.39
C GLN A 260 8.83 1.95 17.88
N ILE A 261 7.87 1.51 17.07
CA ILE A 261 8.03 1.52 15.61
C ILE A 261 8.17 2.96 15.08
N ALA A 262 7.36 3.90 15.56
CA ALA A 262 7.46 5.31 15.17
C ALA A 262 8.82 5.92 15.55
N THR A 263 9.39 5.51 16.68
CA THR A 263 10.74 5.90 17.11
C THR A 263 11.80 5.37 16.16
N ASP A 264 11.75 4.08 15.84
CA ASP A 264 12.72 3.45 14.94
C ASP A 264 12.66 3.98 13.51
N LEU A 265 11.47 4.40 13.05
CA LEU A 265 11.27 5.02 11.74
C LEU A 265 11.62 6.53 11.72
N GLY A 266 11.81 7.15 12.89
CA GLY A 266 11.99 8.60 12.99
C GLY A 266 10.74 9.42 12.61
N ASP A 267 9.55 8.81 12.65
CA ASP A 267 8.29 9.49 12.35
C ASP A 267 7.81 10.29 13.58
N GLU A 268 8.28 11.53 13.72
CA GLU A 268 7.96 12.40 14.85
C GLU A 268 6.46 12.69 14.99
N ALA A 269 5.72 12.74 13.88
CA ALA A 269 4.28 12.99 13.89
C ALA A 269 3.54 11.80 14.49
N MET A 270 3.86 10.59 14.05
CA MET A 270 3.28 9.38 14.63
C MET A 270 3.76 9.11 16.05
N GLN A 271 5.00 9.46 16.41
CA GLN A 271 5.46 9.36 17.79
C GLN A 271 4.57 10.17 18.72
N ARG A 272 4.26 11.43 18.36
CA ARG A 272 3.36 12.28 19.16
C ARG A 272 1.98 11.66 19.34
N ILE A 273 1.39 11.18 18.24
CA ILE A 273 0.08 10.52 18.26
C ILE A 273 0.11 9.27 19.16
N CYS A 274 1.19 8.49 19.12
CA CYS A 274 1.34 7.29 19.95
C CYS A 274 1.58 7.62 21.43
N ILE A 275 2.30 8.70 21.75
CA ILE A 275 2.47 9.19 23.13
C ILE A 275 1.13 9.61 23.72
N GLU A 276 0.35 10.41 22.99
CA GLU A 276 -0.99 10.83 23.42
C GLU A 276 -1.89 9.60 23.66
N GLN A 277 -1.89 8.63 22.75
CA GLN A 277 -2.64 7.39 22.92
C GLN A 277 -2.16 6.60 24.15
N LEU A 278 -0.86 6.56 24.42
CA LEU A 278 -0.29 5.86 25.56
C LEU A 278 -0.72 6.52 26.89
N GLU A 279 -0.78 7.84 26.96
CA GLU A 279 -1.28 8.57 28.12
C GLU A 279 -2.75 8.26 28.41
N ILE A 280 -3.58 8.22 27.36
CA ILE A 280 -5.00 7.86 27.46
C ILE A 280 -5.16 6.44 28.03
N THR A 281 -4.42 5.47 27.50
CA THR A 281 -4.51 4.07 27.95
C THR A 281 -4.02 3.86 29.38
N ARG A 282 -2.98 4.60 29.80
CA ARG A 282 -2.50 4.60 31.20
C ARG A 282 -3.52 5.19 32.16
N ALA A 283 -4.18 6.27 31.79
CA ALA A 283 -5.23 6.88 32.61
C ALA A 283 -6.42 5.92 32.79
N MET A 284 -6.77 5.15 31.76
CA MET A 284 -7.79 4.10 31.85
C MET A 284 -7.41 2.96 32.78
N ALA A 285 -6.13 2.53 32.79
CA ALA A 285 -5.67 1.47 33.68
C ALA A 285 -5.64 1.89 35.16
N ALA A 286 -5.60 3.20 35.43
CA ALA A 286 -5.56 3.77 36.78
C ALA A 286 -6.94 4.10 37.37
N ALA A 287 -8.02 4.02 36.57
CA ALA A 287 -9.40 4.29 36.95
C ALA A 287 -10.14 3.01 37.35
#